data_AF-A0AAV8UW09-F1
#
_entry.id   AF-A0AAV8UW09-F1
#
_cell.length_a   1.000
_cell.length_b   1.000
_cell.length_c   1.000
_cell.angle_alpha   90.00
_cell.angle_beta   90.00
_cell.angle_gamma   90.00
#
_symmetry.space_group_name_H-M   'P 1'
#
loop_
_entity.id
_entity.type
_entity.pdbx_description
1 polymer ?
#
loop_
_entity_poly.entity_id
_entity_poly.type
_entity_poly.pdbx_seq_one_letter_code
_entity_poly.pdbx_strand_id
1 'polypeptide(L)'
;MSGRHNSSPLKEKTIRWQKELTKRQARYINRLMPFQVSIEYRKGSDNIADALSRHAIQQLAVSSITTDVDWPQACLRDPEFAAIYQRPAEYAEQGFVKRNNVLYRRHRICVPESMVDKLLRTYRDETN
;
A
#
# COMPACT_ATOMS: atom_id res chain seq x y z
N MET A 1 13.50 49.70 21.56
CA MET A 1 12.35 50.01 20.69
C MET A 1 11.93 48.72 20.00
N SER A 2 10.71 48.28 20.29
CA SER A 2 10.14 46.99 19.91
C SER A 2 9.81 46.97 18.42
N GLY A 3 10.48 46.12 17.65
CA GLY A 3 10.11 45.81 16.27
C GLY A 3 8.99 44.77 16.24
N ARG A 4 7.74 45.22 16.23
CA ARG A 4 6.63 44.42 15.70
C ARG A 4 6.71 44.47 14.18
N HIS A 5 6.55 43.34 13.50
CA HIS A 5 5.46 43.15 12.53
C HIS A 5 5.47 41.73 11.94
N ASN A 6 4.51 40.95 12.43
CA ASN A 6 3.67 40.02 11.68
C ASN A 6 4.35 38.83 11.00
N SER A 7 4.52 37.76 11.78
CA SER A 7 4.34 36.40 11.28
C SER A 7 2.97 36.30 10.58
N SER A 8 2.97 36.41 9.25
CA SER A 8 1.80 36.10 8.46
C SER A 8 1.41 34.66 8.76
N PRO A 9 0.21 34.37 9.28
CA PRO A 9 -0.25 32.99 9.31
C PRO A 9 -0.31 32.60 7.84
N LEU A 10 0.41 31.53 7.49
CA LEU A 10 0.28 30.84 6.22
C LEU A 10 -1.21 30.83 5.89
N LYS A 11 -1.63 31.59 4.88
CA LYS A 11 -2.99 31.52 4.36
C LYS A 11 -3.15 30.06 3.94
N GLU A 12 -3.75 29.25 4.79
CA GLU A 12 -4.05 27.85 4.54
C GLU A 12 -4.99 27.81 3.36
N LYS A 13 -4.40 27.79 2.16
CA LYS A 13 -5.10 27.46 0.93
C LYS A 13 -5.34 25.96 0.93
N THR A 14 -6.18 25.50 1.86
CA THR A 14 -6.70 24.14 1.80
C THR A 14 -7.61 24.07 0.59
N ILE A 15 -7.54 22.98 -0.17
CA ILE A 15 -8.33 22.75 -1.38
C ILE A 15 -9.83 23.00 -1.11
N ARG A 16 -10.30 22.76 0.12
CA ARG A 16 -11.67 23.00 0.57
C ARG A 16 -12.09 24.48 0.61
N TRP A 17 -11.16 25.40 0.82
CA TRP A 17 -11.43 26.84 0.98
C TRP A 17 -11.06 27.66 -0.26
N GLN A 18 -10.72 26.99 -1.36
CA GLN A 18 -10.36 27.63 -2.61
C GLN A 18 -11.62 27.93 -3.43
N LYS A 19 -11.84 29.22 -3.76
CA LYS A 19 -13.02 29.65 -4.54
C LYS A 19 -13.13 28.99 -5.91
N GLU A 20 -12.00 28.75 -6.56
CA GLU A 20 -11.93 28.08 -7.86
C GLU A 20 -10.91 26.95 -7.81
N LEU A 21 -11.37 25.76 -8.21
CA LEU A 21 -10.54 24.56 -8.25
C LEU A 21 -9.99 24.37 -9.66
N THR A 22 -8.69 24.07 -9.75
CA THR A 22 -8.12 23.58 -11.01
C THR A 22 -8.72 22.22 -11.38
N LYS A 23 -8.71 21.86 -12.67
CA LYS A 23 -9.17 20.54 -13.15
C LYS A 23 -8.53 19.38 -12.37
N ARG A 24 -7.25 19.50 -11.99
CA ARG A 24 -6.55 18.48 -11.19
C ARG A 24 -7.14 18.38 -9.79
N GLN A 25 -7.35 19.51 -9.11
CA GLN A 25 -7.91 19.53 -7.76
C GLN A 25 -9.34 18.99 -7.72
N ALA A 26 -10.19 19.35 -8.69
CA ALA A 26 -11.56 18.83 -8.79
C ALA A 26 -11.59 17.29 -8.90
N ARG A 27 -10.70 16.70 -9.70
CA ARG A 27 -10.56 15.23 -9.80
C ARG A 27 -10.18 14.59 -8.47
N TYR A 28 -9.24 15.19 -7.74
CA TYR A 28 -8.86 14.69 -6.41
C TYR A 28 -10.00 14.80 -5.40
N ILE A 29 -10.77 15.90 -5.41
CA ILE A 29 -11.93 16.04 -4.52
C ILE A 29 -12.98 14.99 -4.83
N ASN A 30 -13.34 14.78 -6.11
CA ASN A 30 -14.30 13.74 -6.49
C ASN A 30 -13.84 12.35 -6.04
N ARG A 31 -12.52 12.08 -6.12
CA ARG A 31 -11.95 10.83 -5.62
C ARG A 31 -12.02 10.71 -4.10
N LEU A 32 -11.85 11.81 -3.37
CA LEU A 32 -11.84 11.83 -1.91
C LEU A 32 -13.25 11.93 -1.29
N MET A 33 -14.25 12.36 -2.06
CA MET A 33 -15.64 12.54 -1.64
C MET A 33 -16.26 11.34 -0.89
N PRO A 34 -16.06 10.06 -1.31
CA PRO A 34 -16.65 8.93 -0.59
C PRO A 34 -15.95 8.61 0.74
N PHE A 35 -14.81 9.23 1.04
CA PHE A 35 -14.03 8.94 2.24
C PHE A 35 -14.25 10.03 3.30
N GLN A 36 -14.46 9.61 4.55
CA GLN A 36 -14.52 10.53 5.68
C GLN A 36 -13.10 10.91 6.12
N VAL A 37 -12.54 11.95 5.50
CA VAL A 37 -11.15 12.38 5.74
C VAL A 37 -11.06 13.73 6.46
N SER A 38 -10.24 13.79 7.51
CA SER A 38 -9.71 15.02 8.10
C SER A 38 -8.36 15.36 7.46
N ILE A 39 -8.09 16.64 7.24
CA ILE A 39 -6.81 17.11 6.72
C ILE A 39 -6.07 17.77 7.88
N GLU A 40 -4.96 17.17 8.29
CA GLU A 40 -4.11 17.70 9.35
C GLU A 40 -2.72 18.02 8.78
N TYR A 41 -2.19 19.18 9.16
CA TYR A 41 -0.82 19.53 8.81
C TYR A 41 0.17 18.78 9.72
N ARG A 42 1.11 18.06 9.12
CA ARG A 42 2.22 17.39 9.81
C ARG A 42 3.53 18.03 9.35
N LYS A 43 4.32 18.55 10.29
CA LYS A 43 5.55 19.33 9.99
C LYS A 43 6.80 18.50 10.24
N GLY A 44 7.81 18.68 9.39
CA GLY A 44 9.20 18.29 9.70
C GLY A 44 9.36 16.79 9.99
N SER A 45 9.93 16.47 11.14
CA SER A 45 10.19 15.09 11.60
C SER A 45 8.94 14.24 11.73
N ASP A 46 7.78 14.84 11.96
CA ASP A 46 6.51 14.11 12.07
C ASP A 46 5.96 13.70 10.70
N ASN A 47 6.48 14.30 9.62
CA ASN A 47 6.14 13.91 8.25
C ASN A 47 7.00 12.73 7.77
N ILE A 48 6.79 11.59 8.41
CA ILE A 48 7.46 10.32 8.06
C ILE A 48 7.18 9.95 6.59
N ALA A 49 6.04 10.37 6.04
CA ALA A 49 5.70 10.14 4.64
C ALA A 49 6.67 10.81 3.65
N ASP A 50 7.21 12.00 3.94
CA ASP A 50 8.23 12.64 3.10
C ASP A 50 9.55 11.84 3.13
N ALA A 51 9.94 11.34 4.30
CA ALA A 51 11.11 10.45 4.42
C ALA A 51 10.92 9.15 3.62
N LEU A 52 9.75 8.51 3.74
CA LEU A 52 9.39 7.31 2.96
C LEU A 52 9.31 7.59 1.46
N SER A 53 8.81 8.76 1.05
CA SER A 53 8.74 9.15 -0.36
C SER A 53 10.12 9.40 -0.97
N ARG A 54 11.10 9.83 -0.18
CA ARG A 54 12.49 10.08 -0.61
C ARG A 54 13.36 8.84 -0.55
N HIS A 55 13.05 7.90 0.34
CA HIS A 55 13.58 6.56 0.22
C HIS A 55 12.95 5.91 -1.02
N ALA A 56 13.68 5.93 -2.13
CA ALA A 56 13.38 5.12 -3.29
C ALA A 56 13.16 3.71 -2.78
N ILE A 57 11.88 3.30 -2.72
CA ILE A 57 11.37 2.10 -2.06
C ILE A 57 12.44 1.02 -2.18
N GLN A 58 13.27 0.87 -1.14
CA GLN A 58 14.09 -0.31 -1.04
C GLN A 58 13.03 -1.37 -0.97
N GLN A 59 12.93 -2.14 -2.07
CA GLN A 59 11.94 -3.19 -2.26
C GLN A 59 11.73 -3.81 -0.89
N LEU A 60 10.54 -3.64 -0.30
CA LEU A 60 10.21 -4.30 0.95
C LEU A 60 10.32 -5.78 0.59
N ALA A 61 11.50 -6.34 0.81
CA ALA A 61 11.78 -7.73 0.61
C ALA A 61 11.03 -8.36 1.75
N VAL A 62 9.90 -8.98 1.44
CA VAL A 62 9.18 -9.81 2.39
C VAL A 62 10.17 -10.88 2.84
N SER A 63 10.77 -10.67 4.01
CA SER A 63 11.86 -11.50 4.53
C SER A 63 11.34 -12.82 5.06
N SER A 64 10.10 -12.80 5.57
CA SER A 64 9.36 -13.98 6.00
C SER A 64 7.87 -13.72 5.89
N ILE A 65 7.11 -14.77 5.61
CA ILE A 65 5.65 -14.79 5.66
C ILE A 65 5.29 -15.77 6.75
N THR A 66 4.74 -15.27 7.84
CA THR A 66 4.08 -16.06 8.87
C THR A 66 2.59 -15.96 8.64
N THR A 67 1.98 -17.03 8.16
CA THR A 67 0.53 -17.16 8.02
C THR A 67 0.06 -18.30 8.90
N ASP A 68 -1.06 -18.13 9.61
CA ASP A 68 -1.78 -19.20 10.31
C ASP A 68 -2.43 -20.21 9.36
N VAL A 69 -2.05 -20.16 8.08
CA VAL A 69 -2.69 -20.85 6.99
C VAL A 69 -1.62 -21.61 6.23
N ASP A 70 -1.94 -22.86 5.88
CA ASP A 70 -1.09 -23.73 5.10
C ASP A 70 -1.05 -23.27 3.63
N TRP A 71 -0.16 -22.30 3.38
CA TRP A 71 0.07 -21.71 2.06
C TRP A 71 0.41 -22.76 0.99
N PRO A 72 1.31 -23.74 1.23
CA PRO A 72 1.55 -24.84 0.31
C PRO A 72 0.27 -25.57 -0.12
N GLN A 73 -0.58 -25.95 0.83
CA GLN A 73 -1.82 -26.66 0.52
C GLN A 73 -2.80 -25.80 -0.27
N ALA A 74 -2.89 -24.51 0.04
CA ALA A 74 -3.75 -23.58 -0.70
C ALA A 74 -3.29 -23.44 -2.17
N CYS A 75 -1.98 -23.34 -2.42
CA CYS A 75 -1.44 -23.29 -3.79
C CYS A 75 -1.64 -24.61 -4.56
N LEU A 76 -1.56 -25.76 -3.90
CA LEU A 76 -1.74 -27.07 -4.54
C LEU A 76 -3.19 -27.36 -4.94
N ARG A 77 -4.16 -26.76 -4.23
CA ARG A 77 -5.59 -26.89 -4.54
C ARG A 77 -6.06 -25.91 -5.61
N ASP A 78 -5.28 -24.88 -5.87
CA ASP A 78 -5.56 -23.88 -6.88
C ASP A 78 -5.17 -24.42 -8.26
N PRO A 79 -6.11 -24.58 -9.21
CA PRO A 79 -5.80 -25.16 -10.51
C PRO A 79 -4.81 -24.33 -11.34
N GLU A 80 -4.71 -23.02 -11.11
CA GLU A 80 -3.76 -22.14 -11.79
C GLU A 80 -2.36 -22.25 -11.18
N PHE A 81 -2.27 -22.41 -9.85
CA PHE A 81 -0.99 -22.46 -9.15
C PHE A 81 -0.45 -23.86 -8.90
N ALA A 82 -1.25 -24.92 -8.92
CA ALA A 82 -0.82 -26.28 -8.60
C ALA A 82 0.33 -26.76 -9.50
N ALA A 83 0.18 -26.55 -10.81
CA ALA A 83 1.19 -26.94 -11.80
C ALA A 83 2.50 -26.14 -11.64
N ILE A 84 2.41 -24.88 -11.22
CA ILE A 84 3.57 -24.00 -11.01
C ILE A 84 4.25 -24.32 -9.67
N TYR A 85 3.46 -24.62 -8.64
CA TYR A 85 3.94 -24.81 -7.27
C TYR A 85 4.67 -26.15 -7.06
N GLN A 86 4.28 -27.19 -7.80
CA GLN A 86 4.92 -28.51 -7.79
C GLN A 86 6.31 -28.50 -8.43
N ARG A 87 6.64 -27.49 -9.23
CA ARG A 87 7.93 -27.43 -9.91
C ARG A 87 9.06 -27.03 -8.95
N PRO A 88 10.30 -27.50 -9.20
CA PRO A 88 11.46 -27.08 -8.45
C PRO A 88 11.68 -25.56 -8.52
N ALA A 89 12.18 -24.96 -7.44
CA ALA A 89 12.39 -23.51 -7.33
C ALA A 89 13.37 -22.93 -8.38
N GLU A 90 14.17 -23.79 -9.02
CA GLU A 90 15.15 -23.44 -10.05
C GLU A 90 14.50 -23.10 -11.40
N TYR A 91 13.25 -23.51 -11.64
CA TYR A 91 12.53 -23.22 -12.88
C TYR A 91 11.69 -21.95 -12.76
N ALA A 92 12.31 -20.81 -13.09
CA ALA A 92 11.63 -19.54 -13.24
C ALA A 92 10.89 -19.46 -14.59
N GLU A 93 9.83 -20.26 -14.77
CA GLU A 93 8.97 -20.11 -15.93
C GLU A 93 8.01 -18.92 -15.77
N GLN A 94 7.84 -18.15 -16.84
CA GLN A 94 6.86 -17.05 -16.94
C GLN A 94 6.95 -15.96 -15.84
N GLY A 95 8.11 -15.87 -15.18
CA GLY A 95 8.38 -14.89 -14.13
C GLY A 95 7.85 -15.26 -12.75
N PHE A 96 7.49 -16.53 -12.53
CA PHE A 96 7.17 -17.06 -11.20
C PHE A 96 8.43 -17.53 -10.48
N VAL A 97 8.50 -17.28 -9.18
CA VAL A 97 9.62 -17.68 -8.31
C VAL A 97 9.07 -18.21 -7.01
N LYS A 98 9.51 -19.41 -6.60
CA LYS A 98 9.18 -20.01 -5.30
C LYS A 98 10.28 -19.67 -4.29
N ARG A 99 9.93 -19.05 -3.17
CA ARG A 99 10.85 -18.71 -2.05
C ARG A 99 10.17 -19.01 -0.72
N ASN A 100 10.83 -19.75 0.17
CA ASN A 100 10.30 -20.10 1.49
C ASN A 100 8.87 -20.65 1.44
N ASN A 101 8.59 -21.56 0.49
CA ASN A 101 7.27 -22.14 0.25
C ASN A 101 6.16 -21.16 -0.19
N VAL A 102 6.51 -19.92 -0.55
CA VAL A 102 5.58 -18.93 -1.10
C VAL A 102 5.90 -18.65 -2.56
N LEU A 103 4.86 -18.50 -3.36
CA LEU A 103 4.95 -18.22 -4.80
C LEU A 103 4.91 -16.71 -5.04
N TYR A 104 5.85 -16.22 -5.85
CA TYR A 104 5.98 -14.82 -6.21
C TYR A 104 5.96 -14.62 -7.72
N ARG A 105 5.41 -13.50 -8.18
CA ARG A 105 5.50 -13.02 -9.57
C ARG A 105 5.80 -11.53 -9.59
N ARG A 106 6.88 -11.13 -10.27
CA ARG A 106 7.28 -9.70 -10.39
C ARG A 106 7.26 -8.95 -9.04
N HIS A 107 7.85 -9.55 -8.00
CA HIS A 107 7.91 -9.01 -6.63
C HIS A 107 6.58 -8.94 -5.86
N ARG A 108 5.52 -9.58 -6.35
CA ARG A 108 4.23 -9.71 -5.65
C ARG A 108 4.01 -11.15 -5.23
N ILE A 109 3.35 -11.34 -4.09
CA ILE A 109 2.91 -12.65 -3.61
C ILE A 109 1.73 -13.13 -4.49
N CYS A 110 1.75 -14.39 -4.90
CA CYS A 110 0.66 -15.02 -5.64
C CYS A 110 -0.34 -15.65 -4.66
N VAL A 111 -1.43 -14.96 -4.37
CA VAL A 111 -2.45 -15.40 -3.41
C VAL A 111 -3.39 -16.40 -4.09
N PRO A 112 -3.51 -17.65 -3.58
CA PRO A 112 -4.51 -18.61 -4.05
C PRO A 112 -5.93 -18.09 -3.90
N GLU A 113 -6.83 -18.44 -4.83
CA GLU A 113 -8.21 -17.93 -4.83
C GLU A 113 -8.94 -18.18 -3.50
N SER A 114 -8.75 -19.38 -2.93
CA SER A 114 -9.32 -19.79 -1.65
C SER A 114 -8.93 -18.93 -0.43
N MET A 115 -7.90 -18.08 -0.57
CA MET A 115 -7.36 -17.26 0.51
C MET A 115 -7.71 -15.77 0.35
N VAL A 116 -8.13 -15.33 -0.83
CA VAL A 116 -8.43 -13.92 -1.11
C VAL A 116 -9.47 -13.36 -0.13
N ASP A 117 -10.58 -14.07 0.06
CA ASP A 117 -11.65 -13.66 0.98
C ASP A 117 -11.19 -13.56 2.44
N LYS A 118 -10.30 -14.47 2.87
CA LYS A 118 -9.78 -14.46 4.24
C LYS A 118 -8.88 -13.24 4.46
N LEU A 119 -7.98 -12.94 3.51
CA LEU A 119 -7.08 -11.79 3.59
C LEU A 119 -7.82 -10.45 3.53
N LEU A 120 -8.88 -10.37 2.73
CA LEU A 120 -9.70 -9.15 2.65
C LEU A 120 -10.47 -8.89 3.96
N ARG A 121 -10.90 -9.95 4.65
CA ARG A 121 -11.56 -9.83 5.97
C ARG A 121 -10.59 -9.37 7.05
N THR A 122 -9.42 -10.01 7.17
CA THR A 122 -8.41 -9.62 8.17
C THR A 122 -7.97 -8.17 8.02
N TYR A 123 -7.75 -7.70 6.78
CA TYR A 123 -7.40 -6.30 6.53
C TYR A 123 -8.50 -5.31 6.97
N ARG A 124 -9.77 -5.70 6.82
CA ARG A 124 -10.91 -4.87 7.21
C ARG A 124 -11.06 -4.78 8.73
N ASP A 125 -10.73 -5.84 9.44
CA ASP A 125 -10.82 -5.89 10.90
C ASP A 125 -9.64 -5.16 11.59
N GLU A 126 -8.47 -5.09 10.95
CA GLU A 126 -7.31 -4.31 11.44
C GLU A 126 -7.47 -2.79 11.28
N THR A 127 -8.46 -2.34 10.52
CA THR A 127 -8.71 -0.91 10.22
C THR A 127 -9.94 -0.33 10.91
N ASN A 128 -10.56 -1.08 11.81
CA ASN A 128 -11.61 -0.65 12.75
C ASN A 128 -11.08 -0.66 14.19
#